data_AF-A0A951CGC3-F1
#
_entry.id   AF-A0A951CGC3-F1
#
_cell.length_a   1.000
_cell.length_b   1.000
_cell.length_c   1.000
_cell.angle_alpha   90.00
_cell.angle_beta   90.00
_cell.angle_gamma   90.00
#
_symmetry.space_group_name_H-M   'P 1'
#
loop_
_entity.id
_entity.type
_entity.pdbx_description
1 polymer ?
#
loop_
_entity_poly.entity_id
_entity_poly.type
_entity_poly.pdbx_seq_one_letter_code
_entity_poly.pdbx_strand_id
1 'polypeptide(L)'
;MSRFSILVLYLCPVVLLAGSDDGMAAYREANYAAAIPLLQAASAKTPQDPLESAALLSSLVYEDRLEDATAAAETDATTFPASPEVTAARGEFAFYMGDMLQAEHLFKAALKLKDETPRAYYGLYRLCHAASLYKTARLLCLRAHEIDPGDALITLAFLRYAAAAKREELEKPFMDAHPWLYKHFEEMQENSSEVKRELDGRKIFELDGPQQETTLRLEFLRDSPTRIRGVGLDVSIEGHRPVRLLLDT
;
A
#
# COMPACT_ATOMS: atom_id res chain seq x y z
N MET A 1 52.39 13.14 47.88
CA MET A 1 51.27 14.12 47.89
C MET A 1 50.38 13.78 46.71
N SER A 2 49.21 13.18 46.97
CA SER A 2 47.87 13.70 46.62
C SER A 2 47.70 13.94 45.10
N ARG A 3 46.80 13.27 44.37
CA ARG A 3 45.35 13.20 44.62
C ARG A 3 44.71 12.01 43.88
N PHE A 4 43.77 11.37 44.57
CA PHE A 4 42.65 10.63 43.99
C PHE A 4 41.84 11.56 43.07
N SER A 5 41.47 11.08 41.89
CA SER A 5 40.29 11.57 41.17
C SER A 5 39.59 10.37 40.55
N ILE A 6 38.48 9.99 41.19
CA ILE A 6 37.43 9.12 40.69
C ILE A 6 36.80 9.87 39.51
N LEU A 7 36.84 9.31 38.30
CA LEU A 7 35.98 9.76 37.22
C LEU A 7 34.89 8.72 36.97
N VAL A 8 33.69 9.20 37.29
CA VAL A 8 32.37 8.59 37.27
C VAL A 8 32.06 7.89 35.94
N LEU A 9 31.55 6.67 36.05
CA LEU A 9 30.73 5.99 35.03
C LEU A 9 29.62 6.95 34.56
N TYR A 10 29.63 7.33 33.28
CA TYR A 10 28.40 7.75 32.60
C TYR A 10 27.86 6.57 31.81
N LEU A 11 26.99 5.82 32.48
CA LEU A 11 26.02 4.94 31.86
C LEU A 11 24.93 5.85 31.24
N CYS A 12 24.94 6.01 29.92
CA CYS A 12 23.81 6.58 29.19
C CYS A 12 23.20 5.48 28.33
N PRO A 13 22.12 4.81 28.77
CA PRO A 13 21.26 4.10 27.84
C PRO A 13 20.28 5.13 27.31
N VAL A 14 20.69 5.89 26.30
CA VAL A 14 19.74 6.56 25.42
C VAL A 14 19.73 5.73 24.16
N VAL A 15 18.86 4.72 24.12
CA VAL A 15 18.37 4.21 22.85
C VAL A 15 17.54 5.34 22.28
N LEU A 16 18.20 6.23 21.55
CA LEU A 16 17.55 7.13 20.62
C LEU A 16 16.95 6.20 19.56
N LEU A 17 15.62 6.10 19.53
CA LEU A 17 14.91 5.70 18.31
C LEU A 17 15.34 6.69 17.24
N ALA A 18 16.30 6.29 16.40
CA ALA A 18 16.84 7.12 15.34
C ALA A 18 15.76 7.27 14.26
N GLY A 19 14.82 8.19 14.48
CA GLY A 19 14.13 8.82 13.35
C GLY A 19 15.20 9.54 12.54
N SER A 20 15.25 9.32 11.23
CA SER A 20 16.17 10.05 10.37
C SER A 20 15.78 11.52 10.35
N ASP A 21 16.75 12.42 10.52
CA ASP A 21 16.57 13.87 10.27
C ASP A 21 16.42 14.19 8.75
N ASP A 22 16.46 13.15 7.92
CA ASP A 22 16.30 13.18 6.47
C ASP A 22 14.90 12.69 6.08
N GLY A 23 14.16 13.53 5.37
CA GLY A 23 12.81 13.23 4.90
C GLY A 23 12.75 12.09 3.88
N MET A 24 13.78 11.93 3.05
CA MET A 24 13.85 10.83 2.08
C MET A 24 14.10 9.49 2.76
N ALA A 25 14.93 9.48 3.81
CA ALA A 25 15.11 8.29 4.63
C ALA A 25 13.81 7.92 5.34
N ALA A 26 13.12 8.87 5.97
CA ALA A 26 11.82 8.62 6.60
C ALA A 26 10.77 8.11 5.58
N TYR A 27 10.77 8.64 4.35
CA TYR A 27 9.91 8.16 3.27
C TYR A 27 10.21 6.72 2.86
N ARG A 28 11.48 6.35 2.68
CA ARG A 28 11.88 4.97 2.32
C ARG A 28 11.47 3.95 3.37
N GLU A 29 11.58 4.35 4.62
CA GLU A 29 11.12 3.59 5.77
C GLU A 29 9.58 3.52 5.85
N ALA A 30 8.85 4.26 5.00
CA ALA A 30 7.40 4.42 5.01
C ALA A 30 6.85 5.14 6.26
N ASN A 31 7.70 5.90 6.96
CA ASN A 31 7.31 6.76 8.07
C ASN A 31 6.82 8.10 7.54
N TYR A 32 5.67 8.07 6.85
CA TYR A 32 5.15 9.20 6.09
C TYR A 32 4.81 10.40 6.99
N ALA A 33 4.24 10.16 8.18
CA ALA A 33 4.02 11.19 9.18
C ALA A 33 5.29 11.99 9.54
N ALA A 34 6.44 11.32 9.66
CA ALA A 34 7.72 11.99 9.89
C ALA A 34 8.32 12.59 8.61
N ALA A 35 8.13 11.92 7.46
CA ALA A 35 8.68 12.34 6.17
C ALA A 35 8.10 13.69 5.71
N ILE A 36 6.79 13.90 5.84
CA ILE A 36 6.10 15.09 5.33
C ILE A 36 6.73 16.41 5.82
N PRO A 37 6.85 16.69 7.14
CA PRO A 37 7.41 17.97 7.59
C PRO A 37 8.88 18.14 7.18
N LEU A 38 9.65 17.05 7.11
CA LEU A 38 11.06 17.09 6.68
C LEU A 38 11.20 17.42 5.20
N LEU A 39 10.39 16.79 4.35
CA LEU A 39 10.37 17.03 2.90
C LEU A 39 9.84 18.43 2.57
N GLN A 40 8.84 18.92 3.30
CA GLN A 40 8.35 20.31 3.18
C GLN A 40 9.45 21.33 3.55
N ALA A 41 10.20 21.06 4.62
CA ALA A 41 11.31 21.92 5.02
C ALA A 41 12.49 21.87 4.03
N ALA A 42 12.74 20.73 3.39
CA ALA A 42 13.75 20.57 2.34
C ALA A 42 13.38 21.38 1.09
N SER A 43 12.14 21.24 0.61
CA SER A 43 11.60 21.97 -0.53
C SER A 43 11.65 23.50 -0.34
N ALA A 44 11.49 24.00 0.88
CA ALA A 44 11.62 25.42 1.19
C ALA A 44 13.06 25.96 1.08
N LYS A 45 14.07 25.11 1.29
CA LYS A 45 15.50 25.47 1.23
C LYS A 45 16.07 25.30 -0.17
N THR A 46 15.62 24.29 -0.89
CA THR A 46 16.04 24.01 -2.26
C THR A 46 14.80 23.61 -3.06
N PRO A 47 14.07 24.60 -3.60
CA PRO A 47 12.98 24.29 -4.52
C PRO A 47 13.58 23.58 -5.73
N GLN A 48 13.00 22.44 -6.12
CA GLN A 48 13.24 21.68 -7.37
C GLN A 48 13.99 20.33 -7.32
N ASP A 49 13.77 19.48 -6.32
CA ASP A 49 14.12 18.05 -6.46
C ASP A 49 12.88 17.20 -6.81
N PRO A 50 12.80 16.60 -8.02
CA PRO A 50 11.69 15.72 -8.37
C PRO A 50 11.54 14.49 -7.47
N LEU A 51 12.63 13.99 -6.86
CA LEU A 51 12.57 12.84 -5.94
C LEU A 51 11.88 13.23 -4.63
N GLU A 52 12.25 14.38 -4.07
CA GLU A 52 11.62 14.90 -2.85
C GLU A 52 10.14 15.26 -3.10
N SER A 53 9.81 15.85 -4.25
CA SER A 53 8.42 16.11 -4.65
C SER A 53 7.60 14.81 -4.74
N ALA A 54 8.13 13.79 -5.43
CA ALA A 54 7.47 12.49 -5.55
C ALA A 54 7.27 11.84 -4.17
N ALA A 55 8.29 11.86 -3.32
CA ALA A 55 8.23 11.33 -1.96
C ALA A 55 7.20 12.08 -1.11
N LEU A 56 7.14 13.41 -1.22
CA LEU A 56 6.17 14.24 -0.50
C LEU A 56 4.75 13.92 -0.94
N LEU A 57 4.48 13.88 -2.24
CA LEU A 57 3.17 13.52 -2.77
C LEU A 57 2.73 12.14 -2.28
N SER A 58 3.58 11.12 -2.44
CA SER A 58 3.29 9.76 -1.93
C SER A 58 3.03 9.77 -0.43
N SER A 59 3.83 10.49 0.37
CA SER A 59 3.65 10.57 1.82
C SER A 59 2.31 11.19 2.20
N LEU A 60 1.91 12.27 1.52
CA LEU A 60 0.61 12.92 1.72
C LEU A 60 -0.55 11.98 1.39
N VAL A 61 -0.41 11.15 0.35
CA VAL A 61 -1.40 10.12 -0.03
C VAL A 61 -1.55 9.08 1.08
N TYR A 62 -0.44 8.54 1.61
CA TYR A 62 -0.50 7.50 2.63
C TYR A 62 -0.95 8.00 4.01
N GLU A 63 -0.83 9.29 4.30
CA GLU A 63 -1.36 9.92 5.51
C GLU A 63 -2.76 10.53 5.30
N ASP A 64 -3.44 10.22 4.19
CA ASP A 64 -4.78 10.69 3.86
C ASP A 64 -4.94 12.23 3.87
N ARG A 65 -3.86 12.96 3.58
CA ARG A 65 -3.86 14.44 3.48
C ARG A 65 -4.29 14.88 2.10
N LEU A 66 -5.54 14.58 1.74
CA LEU A 66 -6.06 14.68 0.37
C LEU A 66 -5.98 16.07 -0.26
N GLU A 67 -6.27 17.13 0.52
CA GLU A 67 -6.19 18.51 0.01
C GLU A 67 -4.75 18.87 -0.39
N ASP A 68 -3.79 18.57 0.48
CA ASP A 68 -2.37 18.79 0.24
C ASP A 68 -1.86 17.91 -0.91
N ALA A 69 -2.27 16.64 -0.97
CA ALA A 69 -1.89 15.70 -2.02
C ALA A 69 -2.41 16.17 -3.40
N THR A 70 -3.63 16.70 -3.45
CA THR A 70 -4.21 17.24 -4.69
C THR A 70 -3.40 18.44 -5.19
N ALA A 71 -3.12 19.41 -4.31
CA ALA A 71 -2.32 20.59 -4.64
C ALA A 71 -0.89 20.21 -5.08
N ALA A 72 -0.27 19.25 -4.41
CA ALA A 72 1.04 18.73 -4.77
C ALA A 72 1.01 18.05 -6.15
N ALA A 73 0.03 17.18 -6.42
CA ALA A 73 -0.09 16.47 -7.69
C ALA A 73 -0.28 17.40 -8.90
N GLU A 74 -1.03 18.49 -8.74
CA GLU A 74 -1.21 19.53 -9.78
C GLU A 74 0.09 20.31 -10.00
N THR A 75 0.74 20.74 -8.93
CA THR A 75 2.01 21.48 -8.98
C THR A 75 3.11 20.65 -9.64
N ASP A 76 3.25 19.41 -9.21
CA ASP A 76 4.25 18.47 -9.70
C ASP A 76 4.06 18.12 -11.18
N ALA A 77 2.82 18.03 -11.65
CA ALA A 77 2.52 17.79 -13.07
C ALA A 77 3.09 18.88 -13.98
N THR A 78 3.10 20.13 -13.51
CA THR A 78 3.62 21.28 -14.27
C THR A 78 5.13 21.45 -14.08
N THR A 79 5.64 21.15 -12.89
CA THR A 79 7.03 21.39 -12.51
C THR A 79 7.96 20.29 -13.03
N PHE A 80 7.51 19.03 -13.02
CA PHE A 80 8.33 17.87 -13.39
C PHE A 80 7.65 16.96 -14.42
N PRO A 81 7.23 17.47 -15.59
CA PRO A 81 6.46 16.70 -16.57
C PRO A 81 7.21 15.49 -17.16
N ALA A 82 8.55 15.48 -17.06
CA ALA A 82 9.41 14.41 -17.56
C ALA A 82 10.04 13.55 -16.46
N SER A 83 9.67 13.76 -15.19
CA SER A 83 10.19 12.95 -14.08
C SER A 83 9.40 11.63 -13.98
N PRO A 84 10.06 10.46 -14.10
CA PRO A 84 9.39 9.18 -13.92
C PRO A 84 8.91 8.98 -12.48
N GLU A 85 9.67 9.42 -11.49
CA GLU A 85 9.30 9.28 -10.07
C GLU A 85 8.06 10.11 -9.72
N VAL A 86 8.00 11.37 -10.18
CA VAL A 86 6.81 12.21 -10.01
C VAL A 86 5.61 11.65 -10.78
N THR A 87 5.83 11.15 -11.99
CA THR A 87 4.76 10.52 -12.78
C THR A 87 4.20 9.29 -12.07
N ALA A 88 5.05 8.48 -11.42
CA ALA A 88 4.62 7.34 -10.63
C ALA A 88 3.87 7.76 -9.36
N ALA A 89 4.35 8.77 -8.61
CA ALA A 89 3.66 9.29 -7.42
C ALA A 89 2.26 9.84 -7.75
N ARG A 90 2.11 10.52 -8.90
CA ARG A 90 0.78 10.93 -9.41
C ARG A 90 -0.11 9.74 -9.77
N GLY A 91 0.47 8.65 -10.27
CA GLY A 91 -0.25 7.40 -10.50
C GLY A 91 -0.73 6.76 -9.18
N GLU A 92 0.08 6.86 -8.14
CA GLU A 92 -0.29 6.42 -6.78
C GLU A 92 -1.42 7.25 -6.18
N PHE A 93 -1.38 8.58 -6.36
CA PHE A 93 -2.51 9.44 -6.02
C PHE A 93 -3.79 9.06 -6.79
N ALA A 94 -3.70 8.87 -8.11
CA ALA A 94 -4.86 8.44 -8.92
C ALA A 94 -5.42 7.09 -8.45
N PHE A 95 -4.56 6.14 -8.08
CA PHE A 95 -4.96 4.86 -7.51
C PHE A 95 -5.72 5.06 -6.20
N TYR A 96 -5.20 5.92 -5.31
CA TYR A 96 -5.84 6.25 -4.03
C TYR A 96 -7.24 6.86 -4.22
N MET A 97 -7.37 7.75 -5.22
CA MET A 97 -8.65 8.38 -5.58
C MET A 97 -9.64 7.44 -6.29
N GLY A 98 -9.26 6.18 -6.53
CA GLY A 98 -10.12 5.21 -7.21
C GLY A 98 -10.09 5.28 -8.74
N ASP A 99 -9.29 6.18 -9.34
CA ASP A 99 -9.14 6.29 -10.79
C ASP A 99 -8.10 5.30 -11.31
N MET A 100 -8.53 4.04 -11.39
CA MET A 100 -7.68 2.91 -11.77
C MET A 100 -7.13 3.04 -13.21
N LEU A 101 -7.89 3.65 -14.12
CA LEU A 101 -7.47 3.85 -15.51
C LEU A 101 -6.37 4.90 -15.61
N GLN A 102 -6.54 6.04 -14.94
CA GLN A 102 -5.53 7.09 -14.91
C GLN A 102 -4.26 6.63 -14.17
N ALA A 103 -4.42 5.86 -13.09
CA ALA A 103 -3.31 5.26 -12.37
C ALA A 103 -2.48 4.34 -13.28
N GLU A 104 -3.13 3.41 -13.99
CA GLU A 104 -2.44 2.51 -14.92
C GLU A 104 -1.69 3.28 -16.02
N HIS A 105 -2.34 4.30 -16.59
CA HIS A 105 -1.73 5.15 -17.60
C HIS A 105 -0.46 5.83 -17.07
N LEU A 106 -0.52 6.40 -15.86
CA LEU A 106 0.61 7.11 -15.25
C LEU A 106 1.76 6.15 -14.90
N PHE A 107 1.49 4.99 -14.32
CA PHE A 107 2.55 4.02 -14.05
C PHE A 107 3.23 3.54 -15.34
N LYS A 108 2.46 3.25 -16.40
CA LYS A 108 3.04 2.91 -17.70
C LYS A 108 3.82 4.07 -18.32
N ALA A 109 3.39 5.31 -18.14
CA ALA A 109 4.11 6.48 -18.60
C ALA A 109 5.44 6.65 -17.86
N ALA A 110 5.46 6.45 -16.54
CA ALA A 110 6.69 6.45 -15.75
C ALA A 110 7.70 5.40 -16.25
N LEU A 111 7.23 4.17 -16.53
CA LEU A 111 8.10 3.12 -17.09
C LEU A 111 8.60 3.44 -18.50
N LYS A 112 7.83 4.17 -19.32
CA LYS A 112 8.31 4.65 -20.63
C LYS A 112 9.38 5.72 -20.51
N LEU A 113 9.32 6.56 -19.48
CA LEU A 113 10.34 7.57 -19.19
C LEU A 113 11.62 6.91 -18.64
N LYS A 114 11.47 5.94 -17.74
CA LYS A 114 12.56 5.16 -17.15
C LYS A 114 12.06 3.78 -16.76
N ASP A 115 12.58 2.76 -17.44
CA ASP A 115 12.17 1.35 -17.24
C ASP A 115 12.51 0.82 -15.84
N GLU A 116 13.41 1.47 -15.10
CA GLU A 116 13.81 1.12 -13.74
C GLU A 116 13.18 2.07 -12.71
N THR A 117 11.85 2.25 -12.79
CA THR A 117 11.09 3.05 -11.81
C THR A 117 10.35 2.12 -10.84
N PRO A 118 10.89 1.84 -9.64
CA PRO A 118 10.39 0.78 -8.75
C PRO A 118 8.94 1.02 -8.31
N ARG A 119 8.59 2.26 -7.94
CA ARG A 119 7.22 2.65 -7.54
C ARG A 119 6.19 2.50 -8.66
N ALA A 120 6.59 2.58 -9.93
CA ALA A 120 5.69 2.32 -11.06
C ALA A 120 5.37 0.82 -11.21
N TYR A 121 6.36 -0.06 -11.04
CA TYR A 121 6.11 -1.51 -10.97
C TYR A 121 5.23 -1.87 -9.78
N TYR A 122 5.48 -1.27 -8.61
CA TYR A 122 4.66 -1.44 -7.43
C TYR A 122 3.21 -0.99 -7.67
N GLY A 123 2.99 0.16 -8.30
CA GLY A 123 1.66 0.64 -8.68
C GLY A 123 0.91 -0.33 -9.60
N LEU A 124 1.57 -0.82 -10.66
CA LEU A 124 0.99 -1.83 -11.57
C LEU A 124 0.73 -3.17 -10.87
N TYR A 125 1.60 -3.55 -9.92
CA TYR A 125 1.39 -4.71 -9.06
C TYR A 125 0.06 -4.59 -8.29
N ARG A 126 -0.20 -3.44 -7.66
CA ARG A 126 -1.44 -3.20 -6.90
C ARG A 126 -2.67 -3.29 -7.79
N LEU A 127 -2.62 -2.68 -8.98
CA LEU A 127 -3.69 -2.75 -9.98
C LEU A 127 -3.96 -4.20 -10.42
N CYS A 128 -2.92 -4.94 -10.80
CA CYS A 128 -3.05 -6.34 -11.19
C CYS A 128 -3.57 -7.21 -10.05
N HIS A 129 -3.15 -6.94 -8.81
CA HIS A 129 -3.61 -7.66 -7.64
C HIS A 129 -5.09 -7.40 -7.36
N ALA A 130 -5.54 -6.14 -7.42
CA ALA A 130 -6.95 -5.78 -7.29
C ALA A 130 -7.82 -6.42 -8.38
N ALA A 131 -7.29 -6.58 -9.59
CA ALA A 131 -7.94 -7.27 -10.71
C ALA A 131 -7.78 -8.80 -10.67
N SER A 132 -7.31 -9.40 -9.57
CA SER A 132 -7.08 -10.86 -9.42
C SER A 132 -6.10 -11.48 -10.44
N LEU A 133 -5.28 -10.67 -11.12
CA LEU A 133 -4.23 -11.11 -12.05
C LEU A 133 -2.96 -11.51 -11.29
N TYR A 134 -3.08 -12.47 -10.37
CA TYR A 134 -2.06 -12.78 -9.37
C TYR A 134 -0.69 -13.16 -9.94
N LYS A 135 -0.65 -13.84 -11.10
CA LYS A 135 0.61 -14.18 -11.76
C LYS A 135 1.36 -12.93 -12.21
N THR A 136 0.67 -12.00 -12.87
CA THR A 136 1.25 -10.73 -13.34
C THR A 136 1.62 -9.85 -12.16
N ALA A 137 0.74 -9.73 -11.16
CA ALA A 137 1.00 -9.00 -9.93
C ALA A 137 2.29 -9.48 -9.24
N ARG A 138 2.48 -10.81 -9.14
CA ARG A 138 3.70 -11.39 -8.57
C ARG A 138 4.95 -10.94 -9.33
N LEU A 139 4.97 -11.04 -10.66
CA LEU A 139 6.13 -10.65 -11.45
C LEU A 139 6.48 -9.16 -11.28
N LEU A 140 5.47 -8.29 -11.28
CA LEU A 140 5.64 -6.86 -11.08
C LEU A 140 6.17 -6.53 -9.67
N CYS A 141 5.66 -7.19 -8.63
CA CYS A 141 6.11 -7.02 -7.26
C CYS A 141 7.58 -7.45 -7.09
N LEU A 142 7.95 -8.61 -7.66
CA LEU A 142 9.34 -9.08 -7.63
C LEU A 142 10.28 -8.10 -8.35
N ARG A 143 9.86 -7.55 -9.50
CA ARG A 143 10.65 -6.55 -10.23
C ARG A 143 10.80 -5.23 -9.45
N ALA A 144 9.74 -4.77 -8.79
CA ALA A 144 9.80 -3.57 -7.96
C ALA A 144 10.84 -3.71 -6.84
N HIS A 145 10.82 -4.84 -6.13
CA HIS A 145 11.75 -5.14 -5.04
C HIS A 145 13.18 -5.42 -5.54
N GLU A 146 13.35 -6.01 -6.72
CA GLU A 146 14.68 -6.18 -7.33
C GLU A 146 15.36 -4.84 -7.59
N ILE A 147 14.60 -3.84 -8.05
CA ILE A 147 15.11 -2.49 -8.34
C ILE A 147 15.35 -1.71 -7.05
N ASP A 148 14.43 -1.78 -6.09
CA ASP A 148 14.54 -1.08 -4.81
C ASP A 148 14.10 -1.94 -3.63
N PRO A 149 15.02 -2.75 -3.06
CA PRO A 149 14.76 -3.53 -1.86
C PRO A 149 14.83 -2.69 -0.57
N GLY A 150 15.21 -1.41 -0.66
CA GLY A 150 15.28 -0.50 0.49
C GLY A 150 13.97 0.23 0.77
N ASP A 151 13.02 0.17 -0.16
CA ASP A 151 11.69 0.73 0.02
C ASP A 151 10.84 -0.21 0.88
N ALA A 152 10.48 0.23 2.08
CA ALA A 152 9.75 -0.56 3.07
C ALA A 152 8.38 -1.00 2.54
N LEU A 153 7.68 -0.16 1.78
CA LEU A 153 6.36 -0.50 1.27
C LEU A 153 6.45 -1.58 0.17
N ILE A 154 7.44 -1.48 -0.71
CA ILE A 154 7.71 -2.49 -1.73
C ILE A 154 8.14 -3.81 -1.05
N THR A 155 8.98 -3.72 -0.02
CA THR A 155 9.45 -4.88 0.75
C THR A 155 8.31 -5.59 1.46
N LEU A 156 7.38 -4.85 2.07
CA LEU A 156 6.17 -5.42 2.68
C LEU A 156 5.36 -6.23 1.66
N ALA A 157 5.13 -5.68 0.46
CA ALA A 157 4.43 -6.41 -0.59
C ALA A 157 5.19 -7.65 -1.08
N PHE A 158 6.52 -7.57 -1.16
CA PHE A 158 7.39 -8.68 -1.53
C PHE A 158 7.30 -9.85 -0.52
N LEU A 159 7.23 -9.56 0.78
CA LEU A 159 7.17 -10.58 1.83
C LEU A 159 6.01 -11.57 1.63
N ARG A 160 4.88 -11.14 1.03
CA ARG A 160 3.76 -12.03 0.68
C ARG A 160 4.14 -13.13 -0.31
N TYR A 161 5.13 -12.89 -1.16
CA TYR A 161 5.59 -13.84 -2.18
C TYR A 161 6.85 -14.61 -1.77
N ALA A 162 7.46 -14.26 -0.63
CA ALA A 162 8.57 -15.00 -0.06
C ALA A 162 8.13 -16.42 0.33
N ALA A 163 9.05 -17.38 0.25
CA ALA A 163 8.82 -18.74 0.72
C ALA A 163 8.42 -18.72 2.20
N ALA A 164 7.50 -19.59 2.63
CA ALA A 164 6.91 -19.55 3.98
C ALA A 164 7.97 -19.47 5.10
N ALA A 165 9.00 -20.33 5.05
CA ALA A 165 10.09 -20.32 6.02
C ALA A 165 10.89 -19.00 6.01
N LYS A 166 11.12 -18.40 4.83
CA LYS A 166 11.86 -17.14 4.71
C LYS A 166 11.01 -15.95 5.17
N ARG A 167 9.70 -15.98 4.89
CA ARG A 167 8.76 -14.97 5.37
C ARG A 167 8.72 -14.96 6.90
N GLU A 168 8.58 -16.12 7.54
CA GLU A 168 8.55 -16.21 9.01
C GLU A 168 9.83 -15.66 9.66
N GLU A 169 10.99 -15.90 9.04
CA GLU A 169 12.27 -15.34 9.49
C GLU A 169 12.34 -13.81 9.37
N LEU A 170 11.80 -13.24 8.29
CA LEU A 170 11.97 -11.83 7.94
C LEU A 170 10.86 -10.92 8.46
N GLU A 171 9.64 -11.43 8.57
CA GLU A 171 8.42 -10.63 8.81
C GLU A 171 8.46 -9.96 10.18
N LYS A 172 8.79 -10.71 11.24
CA LYS A 172 8.84 -10.14 12.60
C LYS A 172 9.91 -9.05 12.75
N PRO A 173 11.19 -9.27 12.38
CA PRO A 173 12.19 -8.20 12.42
C PRO A 173 11.81 -6.99 11.56
N PHE A 174 11.19 -7.22 10.40
CA PHE A 174 10.74 -6.15 9.52
C PHE A 174 9.61 -5.33 10.17
N MET A 175 8.62 -5.98 10.81
CA MET A 175 7.57 -5.29 11.56
C MET A 175 8.14 -4.49 12.73
N ASP A 176 9.03 -5.09 13.52
CA ASP A 176 9.65 -4.43 14.68
C ASP A 176 10.49 -3.20 14.24
N ALA A 177 11.07 -3.22 13.04
CA ALA A 177 11.82 -2.10 12.46
C ALA A 177 10.95 -1.00 11.86
N HIS A 178 9.72 -1.31 11.41
CA HIS A 178 8.83 -0.35 10.72
C HIS A 178 7.46 -0.23 11.42
N PRO A 179 7.39 0.04 12.74
CA PRO A 179 6.13 -0.01 13.49
C PRO A 179 5.04 0.92 12.94
N TRP A 180 5.42 2.07 12.39
CA TRP A 180 4.49 3.03 11.76
C TRP A 180 3.76 2.48 10.53
N LEU A 181 4.38 1.55 9.78
CA LEU A 181 3.79 0.93 8.58
C LEU A 181 2.60 0.02 8.95
N TYR A 182 2.56 -0.41 10.21
CA TYR A 182 1.57 -1.31 10.78
C TYR A 182 0.60 -0.60 11.73
N LYS A 183 0.55 0.74 11.72
CA LYS A 183 -0.38 1.53 12.55
C LYS A 183 -1.84 1.06 12.41
N HIS A 184 -2.26 0.69 11.19
CA HIS A 184 -3.60 0.13 10.93
C HIS A 184 -3.69 -1.38 11.21
N PHE A 185 -2.56 -2.09 11.22
CA PHE A 185 -2.52 -3.50 11.60
C PHE A 185 -2.74 -3.68 13.10
N GLU A 186 -2.33 -2.74 13.94
CA GLU A 186 -2.67 -2.73 15.36
C GLU A 186 -4.19 -2.63 15.54
N GLU A 187 -4.84 -1.67 14.88
CA GLU A 187 -6.31 -1.55 14.87
C GLU A 187 -7.00 -2.81 14.32
N MET A 188 -6.43 -3.43 13.28
CA MET A 188 -6.96 -4.66 12.71
C MET A 188 -6.73 -5.89 13.62
N GLN A 189 -5.63 -5.93 14.37
CA GLN A 189 -5.37 -6.95 15.39
C GLN A 189 -6.29 -6.76 16.60
N GLU A 190 -6.53 -5.51 17.02
CA GLU A 190 -7.50 -5.15 18.04
C GLU A 190 -8.89 -5.60 17.62
N ASN A 191 -9.34 -5.21 16.42
CA ASN A 191 -10.60 -5.68 15.84
C ASN A 191 -10.66 -7.22 15.74
N SER A 192 -9.58 -7.88 15.33
CA SER A 192 -9.53 -9.36 15.31
C SER A 192 -9.62 -9.95 16.71
N SER A 193 -9.02 -9.31 17.72
CA SER A 193 -9.07 -9.75 19.11
C SER A 193 -10.46 -9.54 19.72
N GLU A 194 -11.14 -8.45 19.35
CA GLU A 194 -12.52 -8.17 19.72
C GLU A 194 -13.45 -9.19 19.07
N VAL A 195 -13.32 -9.43 17.76
CA VAL A 195 -14.05 -10.49 17.06
C VAL A 195 -13.78 -11.84 17.72
N LYS A 196 -12.52 -12.20 18.01
CA LYS A 196 -12.20 -13.45 18.73
C LYS A 196 -12.86 -13.54 20.11
N ARG A 197 -12.95 -12.42 20.84
CA ARG A 197 -13.59 -12.32 22.15
C ARG A 197 -15.11 -12.47 22.05
N GLU A 198 -15.74 -11.74 21.13
CA GLU A 198 -17.18 -11.84 20.81
C GLU A 198 -17.56 -13.23 20.32
N LEU A 199 -16.66 -13.90 19.60
CA LEU A 199 -16.87 -15.26 19.17
C LEU A 199 -16.84 -16.25 20.33
N ASP A 200 -16.11 -15.98 21.42
CA ASP A 200 -16.00 -16.87 22.58
C ASP A 200 -15.74 -18.35 22.20
N GLY A 201 -14.85 -18.57 21.23
CA GLY A 201 -14.55 -19.90 20.70
C GLY A 201 -15.55 -20.47 19.68
N ARG A 202 -16.63 -19.75 19.34
CA ARG A 202 -17.51 -20.08 18.22
C ARG A 202 -16.75 -20.01 16.89
N LYS A 203 -16.98 -20.98 16.01
CA LYS A 203 -16.41 -20.93 14.66
C LYS A 203 -17.14 -19.88 13.83
N ILE A 204 -16.38 -19.03 13.16
CA ILE A 204 -16.85 -17.90 12.32
C ILE A 204 -17.59 -18.31 11.04
N PHE A 205 -17.57 -19.60 10.70
CA PHE A 205 -18.12 -20.13 9.44
C PHE A 205 -18.75 -21.51 9.67
N GLU A 206 -19.55 -21.65 10.71
CA GLU A 206 -20.41 -22.83 10.86
C GLU A 206 -21.75 -22.57 10.16
N LEU A 207 -22.19 -23.54 9.37
CA LEU A 207 -23.54 -23.51 8.80
C LEU A 207 -24.54 -23.57 9.96
N ASP A 208 -25.53 -22.66 9.96
CA ASP A 208 -26.65 -22.64 10.91
C ASP A 208 -27.62 -23.84 10.75
N GLY A 209 -27.26 -24.80 9.90
CA GLY A 209 -28.03 -26.00 9.62
C GLY A 209 -27.27 -26.98 8.73
N PRO A 210 -27.86 -28.15 8.42
CA PRO A 210 -27.27 -29.07 7.47
C PRO A 210 -27.09 -28.39 6.11
N GLN A 211 -26.03 -28.74 5.39
CA GLN A 211 -25.83 -28.30 4.02
C GLN A 211 -27.07 -28.68 3.19
N GLN A 212 -27.68 -27.69 2.55
CA GLN A 212 -28.79 -27.89 1.63
C GLN A 212 -28.30 -27.66 0.20
N GLU A 213 -28.71 -28.55 -0.70
CA GLU A 213 -28.53 -28.34 -2.13
C GLU A 213 -29.66 -27.44 -2.64
N THR A 214 -29.32 -26.43 -3.42
CA THR A 214 -30.30 -25.57 -4.08
C THR A 214 -29.90 -25.36 -5.53
N THR A 215 -30.89 -25.33 -6.42
CA THR A 215 -30.69 -25.04 -7.84
C THR A 215 -31.12 -23.61 -8.09
N LEU A 216 -30.13 -22.74 -8.30
CA LEU A 216 -30.38 -21.34 -8.63
C LEU A 216 -30.41 -21.16 -10.15
N ARG A 217 -31.42 -20.46 -10.64
CA ARG A 217 -31.49 -20.09 -12.04
C ARG A 217 -30.51 -18.96 -12.31
N LEU A 218 -29.56 -19.24 -13.20
CA LEU A 218 -28.62 -18.24 -13.70
C LEU A 218 -29.21 -17.54 -14.93
N GLU A 219 -29.01 -16.22 -15.01
CA GLU A 219 -29.48 -15.38 -16.10
C GLU A 219 -28.31 -14.94 -16.97
N PHE A 220 -28.46 -15.00 -18.30
CA PHE A 220 -27.43 -14.47 -19.18
C PHE A 220 -27.49 -12.95 -19.24
N LEU A 221 -26.40 -12.29 -18.87
CA LEU A 221 -26.22 -10.88 -19.12
C LEU A 221 -25.78 -10.70 -20.57
N ARG A 222 -26.51 -9.89 -21.34
CA ARG A 222 -26.29 -9.68 -22.76
C ARG A 222 -26.01 -8.22 -23.05
N ASP A 223 -24.97 -7.94 -23.83
CA ASP A 223 -24.70 -6.62 -24.41
C ASP A 223 -25.46 -6.43 -25.73
N SER A 224 -25.78 -7.54 -26.41
CA SER A 224 -26.56 -7.54 -27.65
C SER A 224 -27.36 -8.84 -27.75
N PRO A 225 -28.31 -8.98 -28.70
CA PRO A 225 -29.10 -10.20 -28.86
C PRO A 225 -28.26 -11.47 -29.01
N THR A 226 -27.03 -11.37 -29.51
CA THR A 226 -26.13 -12.49 -29.77
C THR A 226 -24.92 -12.56 -28.84
N ARG A 227 -24.59 -11.46 -28.12
CA ARG A 227 -23.38 -11.38 -27.29
C ARG A 227 -23.72 -11.48 -25.81
N ILE A 228 -23.33 -12.59 -25.20
CA ILE A 228 -23.34 -12.79 -23.74
C ILE A 228 -22.10 -12.09 -23.16
N ARG A 229 -22.33 -11.20 -22.20
CA ARG A 229 -21.30 -10.49 -21.42
C ARG A 229 -20.93 -11.23 -20.15
N GLY A 230 -21.84 -12.02 -19.59
CA GLY A 230 -21.60 -12.77 -18.37
C GLY A 230 -22.82 -13.52 -17.90
N VAL A 231 -22.72 -14.04 -16.69
CA VAL A 231 -23.79 -14.79 -16.02
C VAL A 231 -24.15 -14.06 -14.74
N GLY A 232 -25.45 -13.84 -14.53
CA GLY A 232 -25.99 -13.14 -13.38
C GLY A 232 -26.81 -14.05 -12.48
N LEU A 233 -26.83 -13.73 -11.20
CA LEU A 233 -27.70 -14.34 -10.20
C LEU A 233 -28.59 -13.24 -9.60
N ASP A 234 -29.90 -13.40 -9.68
CA ASP A 234 -30.83 -12.50 -9.01
C ASP A 234 -30.94 -12.89 -7.52
N VAL A 235 -30.60 -11.95 -6.63
CA VAL A 235 -30.59 -12.15 -5.18
C VAL A 235 -31.47 -11.09 -4.52
N SER A 236 -32.31 -11.52 -3.58
CA SER A 236 -33.01 -10.64 -2.66
C SER A 236 -32.49 -10.91 -1.25
N ILE A 237 -32.02 -9.87 -0.57
CA ILE A 237 -31.61 -9.94 0.83
C ILE A 237 -32.75 -9.35 1.65
N GLU A 238 -33.20 -10.09 2.67
CA GLU A 238 -34.24 -9.64 3.61
C GLU A 238 -35.57 -9.21 2.95
N GLY A 239 -35.91 -9.81 1.80
CA GLY A 239 -37.15 -9.50 1.08
C GLY A 239 -37.15 -8.15 0.37
N HIS A 240 -35.99 -7.47 0.31
CA HIS A 240 -35.84 -6.26 -0.48
C HIS A 240 -35.85 -6.54 -1.98
N ARG A 241 -35.94 -5.46 -2.76
CA ARG A 241 -35.96 -5.54 -4.22
C ARG A 241 -34.76 -6.37 -4.72
N PRO A 242 -34.98 -7.37 -5.60
CA PRO A 242 -33.90 -8.19 -6.11
C PRO A 242 -32.82 -7.34 -6.79
N VAL A 243 -31.57 -7.62 -6.46
CA VAL A 243 -30.38 -7.10 -7.15
C VAL A 243 -29.76 -8.22 -7.96
N ARG A 244 -29.17 -7.88 -9.11
CA ARG A 244 -28.49 -8.85 -9.95
C ARG A 244 -27.00 -8.84 -9.67
N LEU A 245 -26.49 -9.90 -9.07
CA LEU A 245 -25.06 -10.13 -8.88
C LEU A 245 -24.47 -10.67 -10.19
N LEU A 246 -23.45 -10.00 -10.71
CA LEU A 246 -22.65 -10.53 -11.82
C LEU A 246 -21.66 -11.55 -11.25
N LEU A 247 -21.67 -12.76 -11.78
CA LEU A 247 -20.65 -13.76 -11.51
C LEU A 247 -19.47 -13.48 -12.44
N ASP A 248 -18.31 -13.19 -11.85
CA ASP A 248 -17.05 -13.14 -12.59
C ASP A 248 -16.69 -14.58 -12.99
N THR A 249 -16.43 -14.81 -14.27
CA THR A 249 -16.14 -16.13 -14.85
C THR A 249 -14.80 -16.13 -15.55
#